data_AF-A0A1G5BRN9-F1
#
_entry.id   AF-A0A1G5BRN9-F1
#
_cell.length_a   1.000
_cell.length_b   1.000
_cell.length_c   1.000
_cell.angle_alpha   90.00
_cell.angle_beta   90.00
_cell.angle_gamma   90.00
#
_symmetry.space_group_name_H-M   'P 1'
#
loop_
_entity.id
_entity.type
_entity.pdbx_description
1 polymer ?
#
loop_
_entity_poly.entity_id
_entity_poly.type
_entity_poly.pdbx_seq_one_letter_code
_entity_poly.pdbx_strand_id
1 'polypeptide(L)'
;MSAREALKWHEREFRKHWTEPRVEPLEMTGDEIVSFLTDYCPFYQCVDATKDTPAVFILECEEVGTVRAGTLREAVCLAAAKLNEANQ
;
A
#
# COMPACT_ATOMS: atom_id res chain seq x y z
N MET A 1 -12.78 29.56 16.82
CA MET A 1 -12.34 28.16 16.95
C MET A 1 -11.55 28.06 18.25
N SER A 2 -12.07 27.32 19.23
CA SER A 2 -11.44 27.16 20.54
C SER A 2 -10.33 26.10 20.49
N ALA A 3 -9.38 26.17 21.41
CA ALA A 3 -8.29 25.18 21.52
C ALA A 3 -8.80 23.73 21.63
N ARG A 4 -9.99 23.55 22.21
CA ARG A 4 -10.65 22.24 22.38
C ARG A 4 -11.22 21.69 21.07
N GLU A 5 -11.61 22.55 20.14
CA GLU A 5 -12.07 22.16 18.80
C GLU A 5 -10.90 21.80 17.89
N ALA A 6 -9.79 22.54 17.99
CA ALA A 6 -8.56 22.25 17.24
C ALA A 6 -7.96 20.89 17.64
N LEU A 7 -7.97 20.55 18.93
CA LEU A 7 -7.45 19.27 19.43
C LEU A 7 -8.28 18.08 18.93
N LYS A 8 -9.62 18.21 18.96
CA LYS A 8 -10.53 17.21 18.39
C LYS A 8 -10.42 17.07 16.87
N TRP A 9 -10.07 18.14 16.17
CA TRP A 9 -9.81 18.09 14.73
C TRP A 9 -8.53 17.33 14.46
N HIS A 10 -7.44 17.66 15.16
CA HIS A 10 -6.16 16.95 15.06
C HIS A 10 -6.26 15.48 15.41
N GLU A 11 -6.94 15.10 16.49
CA GLU A 11 -7.15 13.69 16.85
C GLU A 11 -7.93 12.93 15.78
N ARG A 12 -8.90 13.58 15.10
CA ARG A 12 -9.72 12.95 14.08
C ARG A 12 -8.95 12.78 12.77
N GLU A 13 -8.18 13.79 12.37
CA GLU A 13 -7.32 13.72 11.19
C GLU A 13 -6.14 12.76 11.40
N PHE A 14 -5.56 12.75 12.61
CA PHE A 14 -4.56 11.76 13.01
C PHE A 14 -5.16 10.36 12.98
N ARG A 15 -6.34 10.13 13.55
CA ARG A 15 -6.98 8.81 13.50
C ARG A 15 -7.24 8.36 12.06
N LYS A 16 -7.76 9.23 11.18
CA LYS A 16 -7.98 8.90 9.76
C LYS A 16 -6.70 8.50 9.03
N HIS A 17 -5.59 9.20 9.26
CA HIS A 17 -4.30 8.87 8.63
C HIS A 17 -3.69 7.56 9.15
N TRP A 18 -3.99 7.18 10.40
CA TRP A 18 -3.46 5.97 11.03
C TRP A 18 -4.41 4.77 10.94
N THR A 19 -5.63 4.96 10.43
CA THR A 19 -6.60 3.92 10.11
C THR A 19 -6.86 3.87 8.61
N GLU A 20 -5.81 3.87 7.77
CA GLU A 20 -5.98 3.23 6.47
C GLU A 20 -6.44 1.79 6.77
N PRO A 21 -7.57 1.33 6.20
CA PRO A 21 -7.99 -0.05 6.33
C PRO A 21 -6.79 -0.91 5.93
N ARG A 22 -6.35 -1.78 6.86
CA ARG A 22 -5.42 -2.85 6.47
C ARG A 22 -6.24 -3.79 5.61
N VAL A 23 -6.27 -3.53 4.31
CA VAL A 23 -6.88 -4.47 3.38
C VAL A 23 -6.13 -5.78 3.55
N GLU A 24 -6.85 -6.85 3.82
CA GLU A 24 -6.23 -8.17 3.94
C GLU A 24 -5.56 -8.49 2.59
N PRO A 25 -4.25 -8.81 2.56
CA PRO A 25 -3.57 -9.12 1.32
C PRO A 25 -4.27 -10.29 0.62
N LEU A 26 -4.55 -10.16 -0.67
CA LEU A 26 -5.12 -11.25 -1.44
C LEU A 26 -4.08 -12.35 -1.64
N GLU A 27 -4.38 -13.58 -1.27
CA GLU A 27 -3.49 -14.72 -1.52
C GLU A 27 -3.44 -15.02 -3.03
N MET A 28 -2.33 -14.66 -3.68
CA MET A 28 -2.12 -14.83 -5.12
C MET A 28 -1.04 -15.88 -5.41
N THR A 29 -1.25 -16.64 -6.48
CA THR A 29 -0.26 -17.55 -7.05
C THR A 29 0.84 -16.77 -7.79
N GLY A 30 1.93 -17.46 -8.15
CA GLY A 30 3.04 -16.84 -8.90
C GLY A 30 2.59 -16.26 -10.25
N ASP A 31 1.73 -16.98 -10.98
CA ASP A 31 1.22 -16.55 -12.28
C ASP A 31 0.29 -15.34 -12.15
N GLU A 32 -0.58 -15.33 -11.14
CA GLU A 32 -1.46 -14.19 -10.84
C GLU A 32 -0.65 -12.94 -10.47
N ILE A 33 0.47 -13.09 -9.74
CA ILE A 33 1.37 -11.99 -9.42
C ILE A 33 1.96 -11.38 -10.70
N VAL A 34 2.42 -12.20 -11.63
CA VAL A 34 3.01 -11.73 -12.90
C VAL A 34 1.96 -11.03 -13.76
N SER A 35 0.77 -11.62 -13.89
CA SER A 35 -0.35 -11.01 -14.63
C SER A 35 -0.73 -9.67 -14.02
N PHE A 36 -0.88 -9.59 -12.70
CA PHE A 36 -1.25 -8.35 -12.02
C PHE A 36 -0.21 -7.23 -12.21
N LEU A 37 1.08 -7.55 -12.09
CA LEU A 37 2.15 -6.58 -12.33
C LEU A 37 2.12 -6.07 -13.76
N THR A 38 1.87 -6.95 -14.73
CA THR A 38 1.82 -6.61 -16.16
C THR A 38 0.63 -5.71 -16.48
N ASP A 39 -0.52 -5.99 -15.88
CA ASP A 39 -1.78 -5.33 -16.20
C ASP A 39 -1.97 -4.00 -15.46
N TYR A 40 -1.49 -3.89 -14.21
CA TYR A 40 -1.84 -2.77 -13.32
C TYR A 40 -0.67 -1.97 -12.78
N CYS A 41 0.56 -2.51 -12.80
CA CYS A 41 1.72 -1.88 -12.16
C CYS A 41 2.88 -1.68 -13.15
N PRO A 42 2.84 -0.61 -13.98
CA PRO A 42 3.83 -0.37 -15.02
C PRO A 42 5.26 -0.17 -14.50
N PHE A 43 5.41 0.17 -13.21
CA PHE A 43 6.72 0.31 -12.58
C PHE A 43 6.80 -0.44 -11.26
N TYR A 44 7.91 -1.14 -11.09
CA TYR A 44 8.30 -1.73 -9.81
C TYR A 44 9.80 -1.62 -9.62
N GLN A 45 10.22 -1.38 -8.38
CA GLN A 45 11.63 -1.31 -8.01
C GLN A 45 11.87 -2.04 -6.67
N CYS A 46 13.03 -2.67 -6.56
CA CYS A 46 13.55 -3.19 -5.31
C CYS A 46 14.62 -2.23 -4.80
N VAL A 47 14.41 -1.69 -3.60
CA VAL A 47 15.43 -0.93 -2.88
C VAL A 47 16.14 -1.92 -1.96
N ASP A 48 17.43 -2.10 -2.20
CA ASP A 48 18.25 -3.02 -1.43
C ASP A 48 18.31 -2.62 0.05
N ALA A 49 18.48 -3.63 0.91
CA ALA A 49 18.72 -3.39 2.32
C ALA A 49 20.01 -2.60 2.53
N THR A 50 19.99 -1.66 3.48
CA THR A 50 21.18 -0.98 3.97
C THR A 50 21.49 -1.45 5.39
N LYS A 51 22.53 -0.90 6.02
CA LYS A 51 22.80 -1.18 7.44
C LYS A 51 21.68 -0.69 8.37
N ASP A 52 20.95 0.34 7.95
CA ASP A 52 19.97 1.04 8.78
C ASP A 52 18.52 0.74 8.36
N THR A 53 18.31 0.12 7.20
CA THR A 53 16.96 -0.11 6.64
C THR A 53 16.84 -1.49 6.00
N PRO A 54 15.72 -2.21 6.20
CA PRO A 54 15.45 -3.45 5.47
C PRO A 54 15.22 -3.17 3.97
N ALA A 55 15.32 -4.23 3.16
CA ALA A 55 14.94 -4.15 1.75
C ALA A 55 13.44 -3.84 1.62
N VAL A 56 13.07 -3.10 0.56
CA VAL A 56 11.68 -2.75 0.30
C VAL A 56 11.39 -2.82 -1.20
N PHE A 57 10.27 -3.45 -1.53
CA PHE A 57 9.68 -3.44 -2.86
C PHE A 57 8.72 -2.28 -2.96
N ILE A 58 8.86 -1.47 -4.00
CA ILE A 58 7.99 -0.33 -4.30
C ILE A 58 7.32 -0.62 -5.64
N LEU A 59 5.99 -0.66 -5.64
CA LEU A 59 5.16 -0.77 -6.84
C LEU A 59 4.49 0.57 -7.11
N GLU A 60 4.45 0.99 -8.36
CA GLU A 60 3.62 2.11 -8.81
C GLU A 60 2.57 1.55 -9.75
N CYS A 61 1.31 1.64 -9.31
CA CYS A 61 0.18 1.09 -10.04
C CYS A 61 -0.79 2.23 -10.38
N GLU A 62 -1.35 2.20 -11.59
CA GLU A 62 -2.09 3.35 -12.14
C GLU A 62 -3.31 3.74 -11.29
N GLU A 63 -4.05 2.75 -10.80
CA GLU A 63 -5.32 2.95 -10.10
C GLU A 63 -5.18 3.05 -8.57
N VAL A 64 -4.14 2.44 -7.98
CA VAL A 64 -3.96 2.37 -6.50
C VAL A 64 -2.78 3.19 -5.98
N GLY A 65 -1.99 3.79 -6.88
CA GLY A 65 -0.81 4.57 -6.53
C GLY A 65 0.37 3.73 -6.06
N THR A 66 1.18 4.27 -5.16
CA THR A 66 2.41 3.63 -4.69
C THR A 66 2.15 2.66 -3.54
N VAL A 67 2.62 1.42 -3.69
CA VAL A 67 2.58 0.37 -2.65
C VAL A 67 3.98 -0.02 -2.24
N ARG A 68 4.21 -0.25 -0.94
CA ARG A 68 5.52 -0.64 -0.39
C ARG A 68 5.38 -1.84 0.53
N ALA A 69 6.23 -2.85 0.37
CA ALA A 69 6.30 -3.99 1.28
C ALA A 69 7.70 -4.63 1.33
N GLY A 70 7.94 -5.53 2.29
CA GLY A 70 9.22 -6.22 2.46
C GLY A 70 9.51 -7.26 1.37
N THR A 71 8.46 -7.78 0.74
CA THR A 71 8.57 -8.73 -0.38
C THR A 71 7.69 -8.31 -1.56
N LEU A 72 8.08 -8.76 -2.77
CA LEU A 72 7.28 -8.53 -3.97
C LEU A 72 5.85 -9.08 -3.82
N ARG A 73 5.71 -10.29 -3.26
CA ARG A 73 4.41 -10.92 -3.01
C ARG A 73 3.54 -10.05 -2.14
N GLU A 74 4.03 -9.62 -0.98
CA GLU A 74 3.25 -8.74 -0.08
C GLU A 74 2.84 -7.43 -0.77
N ALA A 75 3.75 -6.82 -1.54
CA ALA A 75 3.45 -5.58 -2.24
C ALA A 75 2.34 -5.77 -3.28
N VAL A 76 2.38 -6.86 -4.05
CA VAL A 76 1.38 -7.17 -5.08
C VAL A 76 0.05 -7.56 -4.45
N CYS A 77 0.05 -8.42 -3.43
CA CYS A 77 -1.16 -8.83 -2.72
C CYS A 77 -1.84 -7.62 -2.06
N LEU A 78 -1.08 -6.67 -1.53
CA LEU A 78 -1.60 -5.41 -0.98
C LEU A 78 -2.15 -4.49 -2.08
N ALA A 79 -1.45 -4.37 -3.22
CA ALA A 79 -1.92 -3.59 -4.36
C ALA A 79 -3.22 -4.14 -4.93
N ALA A 80 -3.31 -5.46 -5.12
CA ALA A 80 -4.51 -6.14 -5.58
C ALA A 80 -5.68 -5.99 -4.60
N ALA A 81 -5.41 -6.08 -3.30
CA ALA A 81 -6.42 -5.86 -2.27
C ALA A 81 -6.96 -4.42 -2.33
N LYS A 82 -6.09 -3.41 -2.44
CA LYS A 82 -6.49 -2.01 -2.62
C LYS A 82 -7.30 -1.79 -3.90
N LEU A 83 -6.92 -2.44 -4.99
CA LEU A 83 -7.64 -2.34 -6.27
C LEU A 83 -9.05 -2.94 -6.16
N ASN A 84 -9.17 -4.07 -5.47
CA ASN A 84 -10.46 -4.69 -5.19
C ASN A 84 -11.35 -3.80 -4.31
N GLU A 85 -10.79 -3.14 -3.28
CA GLU A 85 -11.53 -2.17 -2.46
C GLU A 85 -11.98 -0.95 -3.27
N ALA A 86 -11.15 -0.44 -4.19
CA ALA A 86 -11.49 0.71 -5.05
C ALA A 86 -12.62 0.40 -6.05
N ASN A 87 -12.78 -0.87 -6.42
CA ASN A 87 -13.76 -1.34 -7.39
C ASN A 87 -15.09 -1.83 -6.76
N GLN A 88 -15.22 -1.78 -5.43
CA GLN A 88 -16.44 -2.15 -4.67
C GLN A 88 -17.26 -0.91 -4.28
#